data_AF-A0AAJ1HU77-F1
#
_entry.id   AF-A0AAJ1HU77-F1
#
_cell.length_a   1.000
_cell.length_b   1.000
_cell.length_c   1.000
_cell.angle_alpha   90.00
_cell.angle_beta   90.00
_cell.angle_gamma   90.00
#
_symmetry.space_group_name_H-M   'P 1'
#
loop_
_entity.id
_entity.type
_entity.pdbx_description
1 polymer ?
#
loop_
_entity_poly.entity_id
_entity_poly.type
_entity_poly.pdbx_seq_one_letter_code
_entity_poly.pdbx_strand_id
1 'polypeptide(L)'
;MKLRGDIFKQIRRKRGLSQTALAEGICTQATISLMEKQNRIPKMNILTALCSRLDITTDEIIENDDVSMTAIFDQIGRLLAERQFEAAQDAMQKIKVKNLQNEFDKQRYYYLLGMLQVQEQQFDEAIFNFELVLTQFSTTSANIYLAMTTIGMAMAYEKIGSQSRALRLVERAMRLIDEKKLTGGQMQWIVVYEYIAGLYLTLGQPRAALNAAQRGIDICRQMRSMFLLDRYYLYAGKAQLALANQAVAKQDLEIAHSLALVNQHPELVKESVKALATA
;
A
#
# COMPACT_ATOMS: atom_id res chain seq x y z
N MET A 1 3.07 11.03 -16.22
CA MET A 1 4.34 11.61 -16.72
C MET A 1 4.07 12.95 -17.35
N LYS A 2 4.77 14.00 -16.92
CA LYS A 2 4.61 15.37 -17.39
C LYS A 2 5.99 15.94 -17.74
N LEU A 3 6.15 16.51 -18.93
CA LEU A 3 7.39 17.19 -19.30
C LEU A 3 7.44 18.59 -18.68
N ARG A 4 8.57 18.95 -18.09
CA ARG A 4 8.91 20.30 -17.64
C ARG A 4 9.62 21.02 -18.77
N GLY A 5 8.84 21.51 -19.75
CA GLY A 5 9.35 22.10 -20.99
C GLY A 5 10.18 23.36 -20.77
N ASP A 6 9.86 24.12 -19.73
CA ASP A 6 10.61 25.26 -19.23
C ASP A 6 12.00 24.87 -18.69
N ILE A 7 12.10 23.79 -17.91
CA ILE A 7 13.39 23.26 -17.44
C ILE A 7 14.22 22.72 -18.60
N PHE A 8 13.59 21.96 -19.51
CA PHE A 8 14.24 21.48 -20.73
C PHE A 8 14.82 22.63 -21.56
N LYS A 9 14.06 23.73 -21.71
CA LYS A 9 14.51 24.96 -22.37
C LYS A 9 15.69 25.63 -21.66
N GLN A 10 15.67 25.69 -20.33
CA GLN A 10 16.76 26.26 -19.54
C GLN A 10 18.05 25.44 -19.71
N ILE A 11 17.97 24.12 -19.64
CA ILE A 11 19.11 23.21 -19.84
C ILE A 11 19.70 23.39 -21.23
N ARG A 12 18.87 23.36 -22.28
CA ARG A 12 19.34 23.59 -23.67
C ARG A 12 20.08 24.92 -23.80
N ARG A 13 19.53 25.99 -23.23
CA ARG A 13 20.15 27.33 -23.27
C ARG A 13 21.47 27.38 -22.50
N LYS A 14 21.55 26.72 -21.33
CA LYS A 14 22.80 26.59 -20.56
C LYS A 14 23.89 25.84 -21.34
N ARG A 15 23.49 24.88 -22.18
CA ARG A 15 24.38 24.17 -23.12
C ARG A 15 24.68 24.95 -24.40
N GLY A 16 24.16 26.18 -24.56
CA GLY A 16 24.45 27.06 -25.71
C GLY A 16 23.79 26.65 -27.03
N LEU A 17 22.85 25.69 -27.02
CA LEU A 17 22.27 25.14 -28.25
C LEU A 17 21.02 25.93 -28.69
N SER A 18 20.87 26.16 -30.00
CA SER A 18 19.59 26.57 -30.59
C SER A 18 18.62 25.38 -30.66
N GLN A 19 17.32 25.64 -30.87
CA GLN A 19 16.35 24.54 -31.05
C GLN A 19 16.66 23.71 -32.31
N THR A 20 17.15 24.34 -33.37
CA THR A 20 17.57 23.65 -34.60
C THR A 20 18.79 22.76 -34.36
N ALA A 21 19.82 23.27 -33.68
CA ALA A 21 21.02 22.52 -33.36
C ALA A 21 20.73 21.33 -32.44
N LEU A 22 19.83 21.50 -31.46
CA LEU A 22 19.42 20.38 -30.61
C LEU A 22 18.63 19.32 -31.39
N ALA A 23 17.82 19.72 -32.36
CA ALA A 23 16.97 18.81 -33.15
C ALA A 23 17.75 18.00 -34.20
N GLU A 24 18.91 18.48 -34.64
CA GLU A 24 19.65 17.96 -35.80
C GLU A 24 19.92 16.45 -35.72
N GLY A 25 19.47 15.69 -36.73
CA GLY A 25 19.63 14.23 -36.77
C GLY A 25 18.83 13.45 -35.72
N ILE A 26 17.92 14.09 -34.96
CA ILE A 26 17.05 13.43 -33.97
C ILE A 26 15.57 13.66 -34.31
N CYS A 27 15.15 14.91 -34.49
CA CYS A 27 13.76 15.27 -34.74
C CYS A 27 13.65 16.63 -35.47
N THR A 28 12.45 17.20 -35.58
CA THR A 28 12.27 18.53 -36.18
C THR A 28 12.40 19.62 -35.11
N GLN A 29 12.82 20.83 -35.51
CA GLN A 29 12.83 21.98 -34.61
C GLN A 29 11.43 22.27 -34.02
N ALA A 30 10.37 21.99 -34.78
CA ALA A 30 9.00 22.10 -34.30
C ALA A 30 8.72 21.17 -33.11
N THR A 31 9.27 19.96 -33.09
CA THR A 31 9.18 19.03 -31.95
C THR A 31 9.80 19.64 -30.70
N ILE A 32 11.00 20.23 -30.79
CA ILE A 32 11.64 20.93 -29.67
C ILE A 32 10.79 22.12 -29.19
N SER A 33 10.24 22.90 -30.12
CA SER A 33 9.35 24.02 -29.78
C SER A 33 8.09 23.56 -29.03
N LEU A 34 7.46 22.45 -29.47
CA LEU A 34 6.30 21.86 -28.79
C LEU A 34 6.64 21.32 -27.40
N MET A 35 7.81 20.69 -27.25
CA MET A 35 8.32 20.26 -25.95
C MET A 35 8.46 21.45 -25.00
N GLU A 36 9.12 22.53 -25.43
CA GLU A 36 9.44 23.68 -24.58
C GLU A 36 8.22 24.57 -24.27
N LYS A 37 7.29 24.74 -25.21
CA LYS A 37 6.16 25.67 -25.05
C LYS A 37 4.88 25.00 -24.58
N GLN A 38 4.68 23.73 -24.92
CA GLN A 38 3.42 23.02 -24.69
C GLN A 38 3.60 21.78 -23.81
N ASN A 39 4.79 21.56 -23.25
CA ASN A 39 5.10 20.39 -22.41
C ASN A 39 4.79 19.05 -23.11
N ARG A 40 4.86 19.01 -24.45
CA ARG A 40 4.51 17.83 -25.23
C ARG A 40 5.64 16.80 -25.15
N ILE A 41 5.38 15.64 -24.56
CA ILE A 41 6.33 14.53 -24.53
C ILE A 41 6.42 13.91 -25.94
N PRO A 42 7.62 13.80 -26.54
CA PRO A 42 7.81 13.13 -27.82
C PRO A 42 7.83 11.60 -27.64
N LYS A 43 8.02 10.84 -28.72
CA LYS A 43 8.25 9.38 -28.59
C LYS A 43 9.51 9.12 -27.75
N MET A 44 9.52 8.02 -26.99
CA MET A 44 10.60 7.71 -26.05
C MET A 44 11.98 7.71 -26.70
N ASN A 45 12.14 7.10 -27.88
CA ASN A 45 13.41 7.12 -28.61
C ASN A 45 13.93 8.55 -28.90
N ILE A 46 13.05 9.49 -29.23
CA ILE A 46 13.39 10.91 -29.43
C ILE A 46 13.77 11.54 -28.08
N LEU A 47 12.96 11.31 -27.04
CA LEU A 47 13.22 11.84 -25.70
C LEU A 47 14.60 11.42 -25.19
N THR A 48 14.93 10.13 -25.25
CA THR A 48 16.20 9.59 -24.77
C THR A 48 17.39 10.14 -25.58
N ALA A 49 17.26 10.26 -26.90
CA ALA A 49 18.30 10.83 -27.76
C ALA A 49 18.56 12.31 -27.44
N LEU A 50 17.51 13.10 -27.19
CA LEU A 50 17.63 14.51 -26.80
C LEU A 50 18.26 14.66 -25.41
N CYS A 51 17.86 13.82 -24.45
CA CYS A 51 18.46 13.81 -23.10
C CYS A 51 19.94 13.45 -23.16
N SER A 52 20.30 12.43 -23.95
CA SER A 52 21.70 12.05 -24.18
C SER A 52 22.53 13.19 -24.78
N ARG A 53 21.99 13.92 -25.77
CA ARG A 53 22.70 15.08 -26.37
C ARG A 53 22.87 16.25 -25.40
N LEU A 54 21.93 16.44 -24.48
CA LEU A 54 22.03 17.45 -23.43
C LEU A 54 22.81 16.97 -22.20
N ASP A 55 23.22 15.70 -22.20
CA ASP A 55 23.94 15.05 -21.11
C ASP A 55 23.16 15.20 -19.79
N ILE A 56 21.90 14.74 -19.84
CA ILE A 56 20.95 14.66 -18.72
C ILE A 56 20.18 13.35 -18.79
N THR A 57 19.56 12.97 -17.69
CA THR A 57 18.61 11.85 -17.63
C THR A 57 17.17 12.30 -17.92
N THR A 58 16.28 11.36 -18.27
CA THR A 58 14.87 11.69 -18.50
C THR A 58 14.18 12.23 -17.25
N ASP A 59 14.57 11.75 -16.06
CA ASP A 59 13.95 12.14 -14.78
C ASP A 59 14.21 13.60 -14.40
N GLU A 60 15.25 14.22 -14.97
CA GLU A 60 15.54 15.64 -14.76
C GLU A 60 14.55 16.57 -15.47
N ILE A 61 13.85 16.09 -16.50
CA ILE A 61 12.91 16.91 -17.27
C ILE A 61 11.50 16.33 -17.28
N ILE A 62 11.34 15.07 -16.86
CA ILE A 62 10.05 14.43 -16.69
C ILE A 62 9.68 14.41 -15.21
N GLU A 63 8.60 15.10 -14.89
CA GLU A 63 7.88 14.91 -13.64
C GLU A 63 7.06 13.62 -13.76
N ASN A 64 7.46 12.59 -13.03
CA ASN A 64 6.64 11.41 -12.84
C ASN A 64 5.62 11.71 -11.73
N ASP A 65 4.41 12.15 -12.11
CA ASP A 65 3.27 12.21 -11.18
C ASP A 65 3.10 10.89 -10.40
N ASP A 66 3.51 9.76 -10.98
CA ASP A 66 3.44 8.41 -10.39
C ASP A 66 4.36 8.20 -9.17
N VAL A 67 5.51 8.86 -9.09
CA VAL A 67 6.41 8.73 -7.91
C VAL A 67 5.82 9.49 -6.73
N SER A 68 5.24 10.67 -6.99
CA SER A 68 4.50 11.44 -5.98
C SER A 68 3.24 10.69 -5.52
N MET A 69 2.45 10.16 -6.46
CA MET A 69 1.23 9.42 -6.11
C MET A 69 1.51 8.13 -5.35
N THR A 70 2.55 7.39 -5.73
CA THR A 70 2.95 6.17 -4.99
C THR A 70 3.32 6.50 -3.55
N ALA A 71 4.14 7.54 -3.32
CA ALA A 71 4.48 7.98 -1.97
C ALA A 71 3.25 8.42 -1.16
N ILE A 72 2.29 9.11 -1.79
CA ILE A 72 1.03 9.50 -1.14
C ILE A 72 0.22 8.27 -0.75
N PHE A 73 0.03 7.29 -1.65
CA PHE A 73 -0.72 6.08 -1.33
C PHE A 73 -0.04 5.23 -0.26
N ASP A 74 1.28 5.11 -0.28
CA ASP A 74 2.05 4.41 0.75
C ASP A 74 1.93 5.11 2.10
N GLN A 75 1.95 6.45 2.12
CA GLN A 75 1.70 7.23 3.33
C GLN A 75 0.30 6.98 3.89
N ILE A 76 -0.75 7.03 3.06
CA ILE A 76 -2.13 6.76 3.50
C ILE A 76 -2.24 5.33 4.02
N GLY A 77 -1.64 4.35 3.33
CA GLY A 77 -1.59 2.96 3.79
C GLY A 77 -0.93 2.82 5.17
N ARG A 78 0.17 3.53 5.42
CA ARG A 78 0.83 3.58 6.74
C ARG A 78 -0.09 4.17 7.80
N LEU A 79 -0.72 5.32 7.52
CA LEU A 79 -1.64 5.98 8.46
C LEU A 79 -2.81 5.06 8.85
N LEU A 80 -3.39 4.35 7.88
CA LEU A 80 -4.45 3.34 8.13
C LEU A 80 -3.94 2.18 8.99
N ALA A 81 -2.75 1.67 8.69
CA ALA A 81 -2.13 0.61 9.48
C ALA A 81 -1.88 1.06 10.93
N GLU A 82 -1.44 2.29 11.14
CA GLU A 82 -1.22 2.90 12.47
C GLU A 82 -2.50 3.37 13.16
N ARG A 83 -3.68 3.14 12.54
CA ARG A 83 -5.00 3.55 13.05
C ARG A 83 -5.17 5.08 13.17
N GLN A 84 -4.38 5.85 12.41
CA GLN A 84 -4.47 7.30 12.30
C GLN A 84 -5.49 7.68 11.20
N PHE A 85 -6.77 7.36 11.45
CA PHE A 85 -7.81 7.45 10.43
C PHE A 85 -8.12 8.88 9.96
N GLU A 86 -8.14 9.85 10.87
CA GLU A 86 -8.37 11.27 10.53
C GLU A 86 -7.27 11.80 9.59
N ALA A 87 -6.00 11.54 9.93
CA ALA A 87 -4.87 11.94 9.08
C ALA A 87 -4.90 11.22 7.71
N ALA A 88 -5.30 9.95 7.69
CA ALA A 88 -5.48 9.19 6.44
C ALA A 88 -6.60 9.80 5.57
N GLN A 89 -7.70 10.22 6.18
CA GLN A 89 -8.82 10.88 5.50
C GLN A 89 -8.41 12.24 4.94
N ASP A 90 -7.71 13.06 5.71
CA ASP A 90 -7.18 14.37 5.27
C ASP A 90 -6.21 14.21 4.08
N ALA A 91 -5.35 13.19 4.13
CA ALA A 91 -4.45 12.88 3.02
C ALA A 91 -5.22 12.39 1.78
N MET A 92 -6.27 11.59 1.98
CA MET A 92 -7.12 11.07 0.91
C MET A 92 -7.88 12.18 0.17
N GLN A 93 -8.39 13.20 0.88
CA GLN A 93 -9.11 14.33 0.29
C GLN A 93 -8.26 15.18 -0.66
N LYS A 94 -6.92 15.13 -0.54
CA LYS A 94 -6.00 15.84 -1.44
C LYS A 94 -5.88 15.17 -2.80
N ILE A 95 -6.30 13.90 -2.92
CA ILE A 95 -6.23 13.15 -4.16
C ILE A 95 -7.42 13.49 -5.04
N LYS A 96 -7.15 14.09 -6.20
CA LYS A 96 -8.17 14.32 -7.22
C LYS A 96 -8.35 13.06 -8.05
N VAL A 97 -9.32 12.20 -7.68
CA VAL A 97 -9.59 10.92 -8.36
C VAL A 97 -9.74 11.05 -9.88
N LYS A 98 -10.33 12.16 -10.36
CA LYS A 98 -10.48 12.46 -11.80
C LYS A 98 -9.15 12.60 -12.55
N ASN A 99 -8.07 12.87 -11.83
CA ASN A 99 -6.73 13.02 -12.40
C ASN A 99 -5.97 11.68 -12.46
N LEU A 100 -6.47 10.61 -11.82
CA LEU A 100 -5.85 9.29 -11.87
C LEU A 100 -6.05 8.67 -13.26
N GLN A 101 -4.97 8.59 -14.03
CA GLN A 101 -5.00 8.15 -15.43
C GLN A 101 -4.88 6.64 -15.57
N ASN A 102 -4.13 5.97 -14.68
CA ASN A 102 -3.88 4.54 -14.78
C ASN A 102 -4.76 3.72 -13.82
N GLU A 103 -5.08 2.50 -14.23
CA GLU A 103 -5.98 1.62 -13.46
C GLU A 103 -5.36 1.16 -12.15
N PHE A 104 -4.03 1.10 -12.04
CA PHE A 104 -3.35 0.73 -10.81
C PHE A 104 -3.53 1.79 -9.71
N ASP A 105 -3.46 3.07 -10.03
CA ASP A 105 -3.72 4.16 -9.09
C ASP A 105 -5.18 4.18 -8.65
N LYS A 106 -6.12 3.90 -9.57
CA LYS A 106 -7.52 3.72 -9.21
C LYS A 106 -7.68 2.53 -8.27
N GLN A 107 -7.01 1.42 -8.56
CA GLN A 107 -7.00 0.23 -7.70
C GLN A 107 -6.59 0.58 -6.27
N ARG A 108 -5.46 1.30 -6.13
CA ARG A 108 -4.93 1.78 -4.83
C ARG A 108 -5.89 2.74 -4.14
N TYR A 109 -6.40 3.73 -4.88
CA TYR A 109 -7.32 4.73 -4.37
C TYR A 109 -8.59 4.09 -3.82
N TYR A 110 -9.28 3.26 -4.59
CA TYR A 110 -10.55 2.66 -4.17
C TYR A 110 -10.36 1.62 -3.06
N TYR A 111 -9.22 0.92 -3.02
CA TYR A 111 -8.86 0.10 -1.87
C TYR A 111 -8.74 0.94 -0.58
N LEU A 112 -7.94 2.02 -0.61
CA LEU A 112 -7.74 2.88 0.56
C LEU A 112 -9.02 3.57 1.00
N LEU A 113 -9.86 3.99 0.04
CA LEU A 113 -11.17 4.56 0.31
C LEU A 113 -12.09 3.55 1.00
N GLY A 114 -12.16 2.32 0.48
CA GLY A 114 -12.95 1.26 1.11
C GLY A 114 -12.47 0.96 2.53
N MET A 115 -11.16 0.97 2.79
CA MET A 115 -10.61 0.77 4.14
C MET A 115 -11.03 1.88 5.11
N LEU A 116 -11.04 3.16 4.69
CA LEU A 116 -11.57 4.27 5.49
C LEU A 116 -13.06 4.07 5.78
N GLN A 117 -13.84 3.73 4.75
CA GLN A 117 -15.29 3.53 4.88
C GLN A 117 -15.66 2.39 5.83
N VAL A 118 -14.86 1.31 5.89
CA VAL A 118 -15.05 0.26 6.91
C VAL A 118 -14.93 0.84 8.32
N GLN A 119 -14.00 1.77 8.57
CA GLN A 119 -13.85 2.39 9.89
C GLN A 119 -14.97 3.38 10.21
N GLU A 120 -15.45 4.09 9.19
CA GLU A 120 -16.60 5.00 9.28
C GLU A 120 -17.95 4.28 9.31
N GLN A 121 -17.96 2.94 9.31
CA GLN A 121 -19.16 2.10 9.30
C GLN A 121 -20.03 2.24 8.04
N GLN A 122 -19.45 2.74 6.95
CA GLN A 122 -20.05 2.82 5.61
C GLN A 122 -19.78 1.52 4.84
N PHE A 123 -20.35 0.42 5.32
CA PHE A 123 -19.96 -0.92 4.86
C PHE A 123 -20.40 -1.23 3.42
N ASP A 124 -21.56 -0.75 3.00
CA ASP A 124 -22.07 -0.99 1.64
C ASP A 124 -21.22 -0.25 0.60
N GLU A 125 -20.84 0.99 0.89
CA GLU A 125 -19.95 1.79 0.05
C GLU A 125 -18.53 1.18 0.01
N ALA A 126 -18.05 0.69 1.15
CA ALA A 126 -16.76 0.00 1.22
C ALA A 126 -16.75 -1.25 0.35
N ILE A 127 -17.78 -2.10 0.47
CA ILE A 127 -17.95 -3.32 -0.31
C ILE A 127 -18.00 -2.99 -1.80
N PHE A 128 -18.79 -1.99 -2.20
CA PHE A 128 -18.86 -1.53 -3.59
C PHE A 128 -17.49 -1.12 -4.13
N ASN A 129 -16.73 -0.32 -3.37
CA ASN A 129 -15.39 0.11 -3.79
C ASN A 129 -14.39 -1.06 -3.88
N PHE A 130 -14.50 -2.03 -2.99
CA PHE A 130 -13.68 -3.24 -3.07
C PHE A 130 -14.06 -4.13 -4.27
N GLU A 131 -15.35 -4.28 -4.58
CA GLU A 131 -15.80 -5.00 -5.77
C GLU A 131 -15.31 -4.32 -7.05
N LEU A 132 -15.35 -2.99 -7.08
CA LEU A 132 -14.82 -2.18 -8.17
C LEU A 132 -13.32 -2.45 -8.40
N VAL A 133 -12.54 -2.56 -7.32
CA VAL A 133 -11.11 -2.94 -7.37
C VAL A 133 -10.90 -4.36 -7.90
N LEU A 134 -11.73 -5.32 -7.47
CA LEU A 134 -11.57 -6.73 -7.87
C LEU A 134 -12.08 -7.04 -9.27
N THR A 135 -12.90 -6.17 -9.85
CA THR A 135 -13.52 -6.37 -11.17
C THR A 135 -12.99 -5.38 -12.19
N GLN A 136 -13.40 -4.11 -12.09
CA GLN A 136 -13.13 -3.06 -13.06
C GLN A 136 -11.66 -2.63 -13.09
N PHE A 137 -11.02 -2.52 -11.92
CA PHE A 137 -9.62 -2.10 -11.79
C PHE A 137 -8.66 -3.28 -11.58
N SER A 138 -9.05 -4.45 -12.09
CA SER A 138 -8.15 -5.61 -12.12
C SER A 138 -6.99 -5.35 -13.09
N THR A 139 -5.76 -5.52 -12.60
CA THR A 139 -4.55 -5.34 -13.42
C THR A 139 -4.13 -6.64 -14.08
N THR A 140 -3.44 -6.54 -15.22
CA THR A 140 -2.94 -7.71 -15.96
C THR A 140 -1.98 -8.57 -15.13
N SER A 141 -1.13 -7.94 -14.30
CA SER A 141 -0.30 -8.63 -13.32
C SER A 141 -1.06 -8.79 -12.00
N ALA A 142 -1.02 -10.00 -11.43
CA ALA A 142 -1.57 -10.24 -10.11
C ALA A 142 -0.69 -9.55 -9.05
N ASN A 143 -1.28 -8.60 -8.32
CA ASN A 143 -0.57 -7.82 -7.32
C ASN A 143 -1.26 -7.95 -5.94
N ILE A 144 -0.58 -7.48 -4.90
CA ILE A 144 -0.99 -7.66 -3.51
C ILE A 144 -2.35 -7.03 -3.18
N TYR A 145 -2.79 -6.01 -3.92
CA TYR A 145 -4.11 -5.40 -3.72
C TYR A 145 -5.26 -6.38 -3.99
N LEU A 146 -5.06 -7.46 -4.75
CA LEU A 146 -6.07 -8.52 -4.85
C LEU A 146 -6.35 -9.16 -3.47
N ALA A 147 -5.29 -9.48 -2.73
CA ALA A 147 -5.43 -10.06 -1.39
C ALA A 147 -5.89 -9.00 -0.38
N MET A 148 -5.27 -7.81 -0.39
CA MET A 148 -5.62 -6.72 0.54
C MET A 148 -7.08 -6.29 0.40
N THR A 149 -7.59 -6.14 -0.82
CA THR A 149 -9.00 -5.80 -1.06
C THR A 149 -9.94 -6.92 -0.65
N THR A 150 -9.58 -8.18 -0.91
CA THR A 150 -10.37 -9.34 -0.44
C THR A 150 -10.46 -9.34 1.10
N ILE A 151 -9.37 -8.95 1.79
CA ILE A 151 -9.34 -8.78 3.23
C ILE A 151 -10.15 -7.57 3.69
N GLY A 152 -10.10 -6.44 2.99
CA GLY A 152 -10.97 -5.28 3.25
C GLY A 152 -12.45 -5.65 3.22
N MET A 153 -12.89 -6.43 2.22
CA MET A 153 -14.26 -6.98 2.18
C MET A 153 -14.54 -7.93 3.34
N ALA A 154 -13.58 -8.76 3.73
CA ALA A 154 -13.73 -9.64 4.88
C ALA A 154 -13.95 -8.86 6.18
N MET A 155 -13.24 -7.75 6.37
CA MET A 155 -13.44 -6.83 7.50
C MET A 155 -14.83 -6.21 7.47
N ALA A 156 -15.30 -5.73 6.32
CA ALA A 156 -16.65 -5.18 6.19
C ALA A 156 -17.72 -6.22 6.58
N TYR A 157 -17.63 -7.45 6.05
CA TYR A 157 -18.59 -8.51 6.40
C TYR A 157 -18.49 -8.99 7.84
N GLU A 158 -17.30 -8.98 8.45
CA GLU A 158 -17.13 -9.25 9.87
C GLU A 158 -17.88 -8.21 10.71
N LYS A 159 -17.74 -6.92 10.39
CA LYS A 159 -18.43 -5.82 11.07
C LYS A 159 -19.94 -5.82 10.89
N ILE A 160 -20.44 -6.29 9.74
CA ILE A 160 -21.87 -6.53 9.50
C ILE A 160 -22.40 -7.73 10.33
N GLY A 161 -21.52 -8.54 10.92
CA GLY A 161 -21.87 -9.75 11.67
C GLY A 161 -21.95 -11.02 10.81
N SER A 162 -21.56 -10.95 9.53
CA SER A 162 -21.54 -12.09 8.62
C SER A 162 -20.24 -12.88 8.72
N GLN A 163 -20.02 -13.54 9.86
CA GLN A 163 -18.79 -14.29 10.16
C GLN A 163 -18.44 -15.34 9.09
N SER A 164 -19.44 -16.07 8.57
CA SER A 164 -19.21 -17.09 7.55
C SER A 164 -18.72 -16.52 6.21
N ARG A 165 -19.19 -15.32 5.83
CA ARG A 165 -18.73 -14.63 4.62
C ARG A 165 -17.32 -14.10 4.82
N ALA A 166 -17.08 -13.45 5.97
CA ALA A 166 -15.76 -12.95 6.35
C ALA A 166 -14.72 -14.07 6.30
N LEU A 167 -14.98 -15.22 6.93
CA LEU A 167 -14.06 -16.36 6.96
C LEU A 167 -13.72 -16.87 5.56
N ARG A 168 -14.72 -17.08 4.68
CA ARG A 168 -14.48 -17.51 3.30
C ARG A 168 -13.60 -16.53 2.52
N LEU A 169 -13.76 -15.24 2.77
CA LEU A 169 -12.96 -14.20 2.13
C LEU A 169 -11.52 -14.18 2.65
N VAL A 170 -11.29 -14.34 3.96
CA VAL A 170 -9.92 -14.45 4.51
C VAL A 170 -9.22 -15.69 3.95
N GLU A 171 -9.88 -16.83 3.89
CA GLU A 171 -9.33 -18.05 3.27
C GLU A 171 -9.04 -17.87 1.78
N ARG A 172 -9.90 -17.15 1.05
CA ARG A 172 -9.65 -16.81 -0.35
C ARG A 172 -8.41 -15.93 -0.50
N ALA A 173 -8.24 -14.94 0.37
CA ALA A 173 -7.04 -14.08 0.35
C ALA A 173 -5.77 -14.88 0.61
N MET A 174 -5.80 -15.81 1.58
CA MET A 174 -4.67 -16.73 1.83
C MET A 174 -4.33 -17.59 0.62
N ARG A 175 -5.33 -18.18 -0.06
CA ARG A 175 -5.11 -18.93 -1.32
C ARG A 175 -4.51 -18.04 -2.41
N LEU A 176 -4.98 -16.80 -2.56
CA LEU A 176 -4.40 -15.86 -3.52
C LEU A 176 -2.91 -15.61 -3.23
N ILE A 177 -2.55 -15.40 -1.97
CA ILE A 177 -1.17 -15.18 -1.55
C ILE A 177 -0.30 -16.41 -1.87
N ASP A 178 -0.77 -17.61 -1.51
CA ASP A 178 0.00 -18.85 -1.66
C ASP A 178 0.14 -19.29 -3.14
N GLU A 179 -0.86 -19.01 -3.99
CA GLU A 179 -0.92 -19.57 -5.35
C GLU A 179 -0.55 -18.57 -6.47
N LYS A 180 -0.78 -17.26 -6.29
CA LYS A 180 -0.77 -16.29 -7.41
C LYS A 180 0.53 -15.52 -7.61
N LYS A 181 1.60 -15.81 -6.85
CA LYS A 181 2.89 -15.09 -6.90
C LYS A 181 2.69 -13.56 -6.98
N LEU A 182 1.90 -13.04 -6.05
CA LEU A 182 1.50 -11.63 -6.06
C LEU A 182 2.72 -10.71 -5.95
N THR A 183 2.75 -9.64 -6.74
CA THR A 183 3.74 -8.57 -6.56
C THR A 183 3.27 -7.57 -5.51
N GLY A 184 4.13 -7.16 -4.58
CA GLY A 184 3.78 -6.18 -3.54
C GLY A 184 5.02 -5.61 -2.86
N GLY A 185 4.91 -4.38 -2.37
CA GLY A 185 5.92 -3.72 -1.56
C GLY A 185 6.00 -4.32 -0.15
N GLN A 186 7.16 -4.13 0.48
CA GLN A 186 7.46 -4.70 1.80
C GLN A 186 6.41 -4.35 2.87
N MET A 187 6.03 -3.08 2.97
CA MET A 187 5.02 -2.63 3.92
C MET A 187 3.65 -3.28 3.67
N GLN A 188 3.25 -3.45 2.40
CA GLN A 188 1.96 -4.03 2.04
C GLN A 188 1.85 -5.48 2.53
N TRP A 189 2.95 -6.24 2.46
CA TRP A 189 3.03 -7.60 2.98
C TRP A 189 2.90 -7.65 4.51
N ILE A 190 3.53 -6.73 5.22
CA ILE A 190 3.37 -6.61 6.68
C ILE A 190 1.91 -6.27 7.01
N VAL A 191 1.33 -5.29 6.34
CA VAL A 191 -0.07 -4.87 6.61
C VAL A 191 -1.07 -5.98 6.31
N VAL A 192 -0.97 -6.67 5.17
CA VAL A 192 -1.96 -7.70 4.81
C VAL A 192 -1.95 -8.87 5.78
N TYR A 193 -0.78 -9.33 6.23
CA TYR A 193 -0.69 -10.42 7.20
C TYR A 193 -1.17 -9.99 8.59
N GLU A 194 -0.99 -8.72 8.97
CA GLU A 194 -1.53 -8.18 10.23
C GLU A 194 -3.06 -8.23 10.24
N TYR A 195 -3.69 -7.77 9.15
CA TYR A 195 -5.15 -7.84 9.01
C TYR A 195 -5.67 -9.28 8.96
N ILE A 196 -4.99 -10.20 8.26
CA ILE A 196 -5.36 -11.61 8.21
C ILE A 196 -5.31 -12.25 9.61
N ALA A 197 -4.20 -12.04 10.34
CA ALA A 197 -4.02 -12.61 11.67
C ALA A 197 -5.09 -12.09 12.64
N GLY A 198 -5.35 -10.78 12.63
CA GLY A 198 -6.39 -10.16 13.44
C GLY A 198 -7.78 -10.70 13.11
N LEU A 199 -8.14 -10.81 11.83
CA LEU A 199 -9.44 -11.34 11.41
C LEU A 199 -9.63 -12.80 11.80
N TYR A 200 -8.64 -13.67 11.58
CA TYR A 200 -8.75 -15.06 12.01
C TYR A 200 -8.97 -15.17 13.51
N LEU A 201 -8.32 -14.32 14.31
CA LEU A 201 -8.51 -14.31 15.76
C LEU A 201 -9.94 -13.90 16.13
N THR A 202 -10.46 -12.82 15.54
CA THR A 202 -11.84 -12.35 15.75
C THR A 202 -12.88 -13.37 15.30
N LEU A 203 -12.58 -14.13 14.24
CA LEU A 203 -13.44 -15.19 13.70
C LEU A 203 -13.28 -16.55 14.42
N GLY A 204 -12.56 -16.59 15.54
CA GLY A 204 -12.42 -17.80 16.36
C GLY A 204 -11.55 -18.89 15.71
N GLN A 205 -10.59 -18.51 14.86
CA GLN A 205 -9.65 -19.42 14.18
C GLN A 205 -8.22 -19.26 14.71
N PRO A 206 -7.93 -19.62 15.98
CA PRO A 206 -6.66 -19.31 16.61
C PRO A 206 -5.45 -19.97 15.93
N ARG A 207 -5.59 -21.20 15.41
CA ARG A 207 -4.49 -21.85 14.65
C ARG A 207 -4.12 -21.07 13.38
N ALA A 208 -5.13 -20.61 12.64
CA ALA A 208 -4.92 -19.84 11.41
C ALA A 208 -4.36 -18.44 11.73
N ALA A 209 -4.85 -17.80 12.79
CA ALA A 209 -4.34 -16.53 13.28
C ALA A 209 -2.85 -16.62 13.64
N LEU A 210 -2.46 -17.66 14.40
CA LEU A 210 -1.06 -17.91 14.77
C LEU A 210 -0.18 -18.14 13.54
N ASN A 211 -0.64 -18.92 12.56
CA ASN A 211 0.12 -19.13 11.33
C ASN A 211 0.34 -17.82 10.54
N ALA A 212 -0.72 -17.02 10.37
CA ALA A 212 -0.62 -15.74 9.69
C ALA A 212 0.28 -14.74 10.45
N ALA A 213 0.16 -14.69 11.78
CA ALA A 213 1.01 -13.85 12.62
C ALA A 213 2.49 -14.24 12.49
N GLN A 214 2.81 -15.54 12.52
CA GLN A 214 4.19 -16.02 12.37
C GLN A 214 4.78 -15.66 11.01
N ARG A 215 4.02 -15.81 9.92
CA ARG A 215 4.46 -15.38 8.58
C ARG A 215 4.77 -13.87 8.55
N GLY A 216 3.93 -13.06 9.18
CA GLY A 216 4.15 -11.63 9.34
C GLY A 216 5.41 -11.29 10.16
N ILE A 217 5.64 -11.98 11.28
CA ILE A 217 6.84 -11.85 12.11
C ILE A 217 8.10 -12.18 11.30
N ASP A 218 8.07 -13.25 10.52
CA ASP A 218 9.21 -13.67 9.70
C ASP A 218 9.54 -12.62 8.63
N ILE A 219 8.52 -12.02 8.01
CA ILE A 219 8.68 -10.89 7.08
C ILE A 219 9.34 -9.70 7.79
N CYS A 220 8.84 -9.30 8.96
CA CYS A 220 9.42 -8.22 9.75
C CYS A 220 10.89 -8.49 10.12
N ARG A 221 11.22 -9.72 10.51
CA ARG A 221 12.60 -10.14 10.83
C ARG A 221 13.52 -10.07 9.62
N GLN A 222 13.10 -10.60 8.48
CA GLN A 222 13.87 -10.55 7.23
C GLN A 222 14.15 -9.11 6.80
N MET A 223 13.16 -8.22 6.97
CA MET A 223 13.25 -6.81 6.62
C MET A 223 13.90 -5.95 7.72
N ARG A 224 14.21 -6.52 8.89
CA ARG A 224 14.68 -5.80 10.09
C ARG A 224 13.76 -4.63 10.48
N SER A 225 12.44 -4.85 10.35
CA SER A 225 11.41 -3.86 10.64
C SER A 225 10.71 -4.16 11.96
N MET A 226 10.46 -3.13 12.77
CA MET A 226 9.61 -3.21 13.97
C MET A 226 8.15 -2.82 13.67
N PHE A 227 7.84 -2.43 12.43
CA PHE A 227 6.52 -1.99 12.02
C PHE A 227 5.46 -3.08 12.26
N LEU A 228 4.43 -2.76 13.04
CA LEU A 228 3.33 -3.66 13.47
C LEU A 228 3.77 -4.94 14.20
N LEU A 229 5.03 -5.04 14.63
CA LEU A 229 5.57 -6.25 15.23
C LEU A 229 4.94 -6.54 16.60
N ASP A 230 4.64 -5.51 17.37
CA ASP A 230 3.85 -5.59 18.61
C ASP A 230 2.50 -6.27 18.40
N ARG A 231 1.77 -5.90 17.35
CA ARG A 231 0.46 -6.48 17.02
C ARG A 231 0.55 -7.94 16.64
N TYR A 232 1.57 -8.33 15.87
CA TYR A 232 1.74 -9.75 15.55
C TYR A 232 1.99 -10.59 16.79
N TYR A 233 2.88 -10.17 17.69
CA TYR A 233 3.10 -10.89 18.94
C TYR A 233 1.86 -10.87 19.83
N LEU A 234 1.08 -9.78 19.83
CA LEU A 234 -0.20 -9.74 20.53
C LEU A 234 -1.20 -10.78 19.97
N TYR A 235 -1.31 -10.89 18.65
CA TYR A 235 -2.18 -11.89 18.01
C TYR A 235 -1.69 -13.31 18.23
N ALA A 236 -0.37 -13.55 18.14
CA ALA A 236 0.24 -14.85 18.41
C ALA A 236 -0.01 -15.28 19.85
N GLY A 237 0.25 -14.41 20.83
CA GLY A 237 0.03 -14.69 22.24
C GLY A 237 -1.44 -14.99 22.56
N LYS A 238 -2.38 -14.18 22.06
CA LYS A 238 -3.82 -14.45 22.22
C LYS A 238 -4.26 -15.75 21.56
N ALA A 239 -3.75 -16.05 20.37
CA ALA A 239 -4.03 -17.30 19.68
C ALA A 239 -3.51 -18.50 20.48
N GLN A 240 -2.32 -18.39 21.10
CA GLN A 240 -1.76 -19.42 21.95
C GLN A 240 -2.53 -19.62 23.26
N LEU A 241 -3.05 -18.56 23.87
CA LEU A 241 -3.99 -18.68 25.00
C LEU A 241 -5.22 -19.48 24.61
N ALA A 242 -5.83 -19.16 23.47
CA ALA A 242 -6.98 -19.90 22.94
C ALA A 242 -6.66 -21.37 22.60
N LEU A 243 -5.38 -21.71 22.42
CA LEU A 243 -4.88 -23.06 22.19
C LEU A 243 -4.32 -23.74 23.46
N ALA A 244 -4.50 -23.13 24.63
CA ALA A 244 -4.01 -23.62 25.93
C ALA A 244 -2.48 -23.75 26.05
N ASN A 245 -1.71 -22.97 25.28
CA ASN A 245 -0.25 -22.93 25.32
C ASN A 245 0.27 -21.78 26.21
N GLN A 246 -0.04 -21.81 27.52
CA GLN A 246 0.17 -20.68 28.45
C GLN A 246 1.60 -20.14 28.48
N ALA A 247 2.60 -21.02 28.57
CA ALA A 247 4.01 -20.60 28.70
C ALA A 247 4.49 -19.78 27.48
N VAL A 248 4.16 -20.25 26.27
CA VAL A 248 4.52 -19.55 25.03
C VAL A 248 3.68 -18.28 24.89
N ALA A 249 2.40 -18.34 25.26
CA ALA A 249 1.50 -17.21 25.16
C ALA A 249 1.99 -16.04 26.01
N LYS A 250 2.42 -16.32 27.24
CA LYS A 250 3.00 -15.32 28.13
C LYS A 250 4.23 -14.67 27.50
N GLN A 251 5.15 -15.46 26.95
CA GLN A 251 6.34 -14.96 26.28
C GLN A 251 5.99 -14.02 25.11
N ASP A 252 5.09 -14.44 24.22
CA ASP A 252 4.66 -13.62 23.09
C ASP A 252 3.99 -12.31 23.55
N LEU A 253 3.17 -12.36 24.60
CA LEU A 253 2.50 -11.18 25.15
C LEU A 253 3.46 -10.22 25.86
N GLU A 254 4.52 -10.71 26.51
CA GLU A 254 5.59 -9.87 27.10
C GLU A 254 6.37 -9.13 26.00
N ILE A 255 6.66 -9.81 24.88
CA ILE A 255 7.28 -9.20 23.70
C ILE A 255 6.35 -8.13 23.12
N ALA A 256 5.07 -8.45 22.95
CA ALA A 256 4.07 -7.52 22.45
C ALA A 256 3.98 -6.25 23.32
N HIS A 257 3.94 -6.41 24.64
CA HIS A 257 3.91 -5.29 25.60
C HIS A 257 5.16 -4.41 25.48
N SER A 258 6.33 -5.03 25.45
CA SER A 258 7.61 -4.32 25.35
C SER A 258 7.72 -3.52 24.06
N LEU A 259 7.32 -4.11 22.93
CA LEU A 259 7.29 -3.43 21.64
C LEU A 259 6.23 -2.32 21.60
N ALA A 260 5.06 -2.52 22.22
CA ALA A 260 4.03 -1.48 22.29
C ALA A 260 4.49 -0.25 23.09
N LEU A 261 5.30 -0.44 24.15
CA LEU A 261 5.94 0.66 24.88
C LEU A 261 6.97 1.40 24.00
N VAL A 262 7.83 0.65 23.30
CA VAL A 262 8.84 1.23 22.38
C VAL A 262 8.18 2.03 21.26
N ASN A 263 7.10 1.50 20.68
CA ASN A 263 6.36 2.12 19.58
C ASN A 263 5.36 3.19 20.05
N GLN A 264 5.22 3.42 21.35
CA GLN A 264 4.27 4.38 21.93
C GLN A 264 2.81 4.12 21.52
N HIS A 265 2.37 2.86 21.56
CA HIS A 265 0.99 2.46 21.29
C HIS A 265 0.21 2.21 22.60
N PRO A 266 -0.37 3.25 23.23
CA PRO A 266 -0.95 3.14 24.57
C PRO A 266 -2.13 2.17 24.65
N GLU A 267 -2.94 2.06 23.60
CA GLU A 267 -4.06 1.11 23.58
C GLU A 267 -3.57 -0.35 23.52
N LEU A 268 -2.49 -0.62 22.78
CA LEU A 268 -1.86 -1.94 22.77
C LEU A 268 -1.19 -2.29 24.11
N VAL A 269 -0.61 -1.30 24.80
CA VAL A 269 -0.06 -1.50 26.15
C VAL A 269 -1.14 -1.97 27.11
N LYS A 270 -2.33 -1.33 27.10
CA LYS A 270 -3.47 -1.75 27.93
C LYS A 270 -3.94 -3.16 27.55
N GLU A 271 -4.05 -3.42 26.25
CA GLU A 271 -4.54 -4.68 25.73
C GLU A 271 -3.60 -5.86 26.05
N SER A 272 -2.29 -5.66 25.94
CA SER A 272 -1.29 -6.68 26.26
C SER A 272 -1.27 -6.99 27.76
N VAL A 273 -1.41 -5.98 28.63
CA VAL A 273 -1.51 -6.20 30.09
C VAL A 273 -2.76 -7.00 30.44
N LYS A 274 -3.91 -6.68 29.83
CA LYS A 274 -5.15 -7.45 30.04
C LYS A 274 -4.99 -8.90 29.60
N ALA A 275 -4.33 -9.15 28.47
CA ALA A 275 -4.07 -10.50 27.99
C ALA A 275 -3.08 -11.26 28.90
N LEU A 276 -2.02 -10.60 29.38
CA LEU A 276 -1.05 -11.18 30.32
C LEU A 276 -1.71 -11.61 31.64
N ALA A 277 -2.70 -10.88 32.13
CA ALA A 277 -3.43 -11.25 33.34
C ALA A 277 -4.23 -12.56 33.20
N THR A 278 -4.44 -13.03 31.95
CA THR A 278 -5.15 -14.29 31.65
C THR A 278 -4.22 -15.43 31.24
N ALA A 279 -2.91 -15.17 31.15
CA ALA A 279 -1.88 -16.11 30.72
C ALA A 279 -1.23 -16.83 31.90
#